data_AF-A0A2N9P0B6-F1
#
_entry.id   AF-A0A2N9P0B6-F1
#
_cell.length_a   1.000
_cell.length_b   1.000
_cell.length_c   1.000
_cell.angle_alpha   90.00
_cell.angle_beta   90.00
_cell.angle_gamma   90.00
#
_symmetry.space_group_name_H-M   'P 1'
#
loop_
_entity.id
_entity.type
_entity.pdbx_description
1 polymer ?
#
loop_
_entity_poly.entity_id
_entity_poly.type
_entity_poly.pdbx_seq_one_letter_code
_entity_poly.pdbx_strand_id
1 'polypeptide(L)'
;MAYIVRVDDTQAAVFSNCEQVRLLQDEGQGWEEAATKGPETMFLSPSGQPISYALKHPPFQFTVAAMATALRAEGLIGGNTIATNEWRRYGTPVALQLEADRPVITADGADLSRIIVTAVDTNGTPVDNCSSTVTFSIDGLGQLIGENPVKLRAGRMIILAQSAFVPGQMKITARSERLRPAEVNVKTTAVPPGTDLPKDLRATQPTPRRIELSSHLAKGEGRSAAIQKP
;
A
#
# COMPACT_ATOMS: atom_id res chain seq x y z
N MET A 1 0.43 -16.22 -12.10
CA MET A 1 1.03 -14.90 -11.79
C MET A 1 2.55 -15.04 -11.83
N ALA A 2 3.31 -14.00 -12.18
CA ALA A 2 4.78 -14.03 -12.20
C ALA A 2 5.35 -12.73 -11.61
N TYR A 3 5.15 -12.50 -10.32
CA TYR A 3 5.38 -11.20 -9.68
C TYR A 3 6.86 -10.97 -9.35
N ILE A 4 7.43 -9.87 -9.84
CA ILE A 4 8.85 -9.53 -9.65
C ILE A 4 9.04 -8.75 -8.34
N VAL A 5 10.10 -9.11 -7.60
CA VAL A 5 10.66 -8.32 -6.51
C VAL A 5 12.13 -8.09 -6.81
N ARG A 6 12.52 -6.82 -6.98
CA ARG A 6 13.92 -6.44 -7.02
C ARG A 6 14.48 -6.52 -5.59
N VAL A 7 15.42 -7.43 -5.36
CA VAL A 7 15.98 -7.67 -4.01
C VAL A 7 17.07 -6.66 -3.70
N ASP A 8 17.99 -6.49 -4.64
CA ASP A 8 19.06 -5.50 -4.63
C ASP A 8 19.42 -5.10 -6.07
N ASP A 9 20.59 -4.48 -6.29
CA ASP A 9 21.03 -4.05 -7.61
C ASP A 9 21.37 -5.21 -8.56
N THR A 10 21.62 -6.42 -8.10
CA THR A 10 22.00 -7.55 -8.97
C THR A 10 21.12 -8.78 -8.84
N GLN A 11 20.22 -8.80 -7.86
CA GLN A 11 19.32 -9.91 -7.61
C GLN A 11 17.84 -9.50 -7.75
N ALA A 12 17.06 -10.40 -8.33
CA ALA A 12 15.61 -10.33 -8.39
C ALA A 12 15.00 -11.68 -8.00
N ALA A 13 13.88 -11.64 -7.29
CA ALA A 13 13.05 -12.81 -7.06
C ALA A 13 11.77 -12.71 -7.91
N VAL A 14 11.31 -13.83 -8.45
CA VAL A 14 10.00 -13.92 -9.08
C VAL A 14 9.15 -14.94 -8.33
N PHE A 15 7.98 -14.51 -7.88
CA PHE A 15 6.98 -15.38 -7.27
C PHE A 15 5.98 -15.82 -8.32
N SER A 16 6.01 -17.11 -8.64
CA SER A 16 5.15 -17.69 -9.67
C SER A 16 4.70 -19.10 -9.30
N ASN A 17 3.51 -19.45 -9.78
CA ASN A 17 2.99 -20.81 -9.79
C ASN A 17 3.14 -21.48 -11.17
N CYS A 18 3.87 -20.87 -12.10
CA CYS A 18 4.17 -21.43 -13.42
C CYS A 18 5.29 -22.48 -13.33
N GLU A 19 5.45 -23.28 -14.38
CA GLU A 19 6.49 -24.32 -14.46
C GLU A 19 7.88 -23.69 -14.62
N GLN A 20 7.96 -22.63 -15.44
CA GLN A 20 9.16 -21.86 -15.66
C GLN A 20 8.84 -20.37 -15.65
N VAL A 21 9.88 -19.55 -15.44
CA VAL A 21 9.86 -18.11 -15.66
C VAL A 21 10.97 -17.76 -16.64
N ARG A 22 10.62 -17.02 -17.69
CA ARG A 22 11.55 -16.25 -18.50
C ARG A 22 11.61 -14.83 -17.95
N LEU A 23 12.79 -14.40 -17.51
CA LEU A 23 13.01 -13.04 -17.04
C LEU A 23 13.78 -12.24 -18.10
N LEU A 24 13.21 -11.11 -18.48
CA LEU A 24 13.80 -10.12 -19.37
C LEU A 24 14.23 -8.90 -18.56
N GLN A 25 15.28 -8.21 -18.99
CA GLN A 25 15.79 -6.97 -18.41
C GLN A 25 16.01 -5.90 -19.49
N ASP A 26 15.97 -4.63 -19.08
CA ASP A 26 16.22 -3.48 -19.97
C ASP A 26 17.05 -2.41 -19.25
N GLU A 27 18.19 -2.06 -19.85
CA GLU A 27 19.12 -0.98 -19.42
C GLU A 27 18.90 0.35 -20.18
N GLY A 28 17.80 0.46 -20.94
CA GLY A 28 17.48 1.61 -21.79
C GLY A 28 17.83 1.39 -23.27
N GLN A 29 18.19 0.15 -23.66
CA GLN A 29 18.52 -0.23 -25.04
C GLN A 29 17.55 -1.25 -25.64
N GLY A 30 16.54 -1.66 -24.87
CA GLY A 30 15.59 -2.69 -25.25
C GLY A 30 15.70 -3.93 -24.36
N TRP A 31 14.72 -4.82 -24.51
CA TRP A 31 14.63 -6.03 -23.71
C TRP A 31 15.63 -7.09 -24.17
N GLU A 32 16.37 -7.63 -23.22
CA GLU A 32 17.19 -8.83 -23.37
C GLU A 32 16.80 -9.90 -22.35
N GLU A 33 17.02 -11.17 -22.67
CA GLU A 33 16.75 -12.27 -21.73
C GLU A 33 17.88 -12.39 -20.71
N ALA A 34 17.53 -12.30 -19.43
CA ALA A 34 18.45 -12.59 -18.33
C ALA A 34 18.59 -14.12 -18.13
N ALA A 35 17.45 -14.83 -18.07
CA ALA A 35 17.40 -16.29 -18.07
C ALA A 35 15.97 -16.83 -18.21
N THR A 36 15.85 -18.10 -18.61
CA THR A 36 14.64 -18.91 -18.48
C THR A 36 14.91 -20.13 -17.62
N LYS A 37 14.16 -20.34 -16.52
CA LYS A 37 14.35 -21.50 -15.63
C LYS A 37 13.13 -21.89 -14.81
N GLY A 38 13.17 -23.11 -14.25
CA GLY A 38 12.25 -23.57 -13.22
C GLY A 38 12.52 -22.94 -11.83
N PRO A 39 11.66 -23.21 -10.83
CA PRO A 39 11.84 -22.68 -9.48
C PRO A 39 13.07 -23.26 -8.78
N GLU A 40 13.57 -22.58 -7.75
CA GLU A 40 14.65 -23.12 -6.93
C GLU A 40 14.21 -24.40 -6.21
N THR A 41 15.10 -25.39 -6.10
CA THR A 41 14.80 -26.66 -5.39
C THR A 41 15.47 -26.75 -4.02
N MET A 42 16.49 -25.92 -3.78
CA MET A 42 17.22 -25.85 -2.51
C MET A 42 17.85 -24.47 -2.28
N PHE A 43 18.30 -24.23 -1.05
CA PHE A 43 19.13 -23.08 -0.68
C PHE A 43 20.24 -23.52 0.27
N LEU A 44 21.24 -22.67 0.49
CA LEU A 44 22.33 -22.94 1.43
C LEU A 44 22.04 -22.32 2.80
N SER A 45 22.27 -23.09 3.87
CA SER A 45 22.28 -22.57 5.24
C SER A 45 23.44 -21.57 5.44
N PRO A 46 23.46 -20.80 6.54
CA PRO A 46 24.63 -19.98 6.90
C PRO A 46 25.93 -20.78 7.04
N SER A 47 25.85 -22.08 7.30
CA SER A 47 27.00 -23.00 7.35
C SER A 47 27.31 -23.68 6.01
N GLY A 48 26.66 -23.27 4.92
CA GLY A 48 26.86 -23.80 3.57
C GLY A 48 26.21 -25.14 3.30
N GLN A 49 25.34 -25.63 4.19
CA GLN A 49 24.66 -26.91 4.00
C GLN A 49 23.44 -26.75 3.08
N PRO A 50 23.27 -27.61 2.06
CA PRO A 50 22.10 -27.55 1.19
C PRO A 50 20.85 -28.00 1.94
N ILE A 51 19.81 -27.19 1.86
CA ILE A 51 18.48 -27.45 2.43
C ILE A 51 17.48 -27.42 1.28
N SER A 52 16.78 -28.53 1.07
CA SER A 52 15.73 -28.61 0.06
C SER A 52 14.53 -27.74 0.45
N TYR A 53 13.93 -27.05 -0.52
CA TYR A 53 12.69 -26.31 -0.28
C TYR A 53 11.54 -27.27 -0.04
N ALA A 54 10.84 -27.11 1.09
CA ALA A 54 9.57 -27.78 1.39
C ALA A 54 8.37 -26.91 0.99
N LEU A 55 8.42 -26.32 -0.21
CA LEU A 55 7.38 -25.42 -0.74
C LEU A 55 6.75 -26.00 -2.00
N LYS A 56 5.42 -25.91 -2.11
CA LYS A 56 4.69 -26.29 -3.34
C LYS A 56 5.06 -25.40 -4.54
N HIS A 57 5.39 -24.13 -4.27
CA HIS A 57 5.82 -23.15 -5.26
C HIS A 57 7.04 -22.39 -4.69
N PRO A 58 8.26 -22.97 -4.81
CA PRO A 58 9.48 -22.29 -4.39
C PRO A 58 9.70 -21.00 -5.21
N PRO A 59 10.48 -20.03 -4.69
CA PRO A 59 10.79 -18.82 -5.42
C PRO A 59 11.66 -19.13 -6.65
N PHE A 60 11.68 -18.20 -7.60
CA PHE A 60 12.65 -18.16 -8.68
C PHE A 60 13.64 -17.04 -8.38
N GLN A 61 14.95 -17.30 -8.35
CA GLN A 61 15.97 -16.27 -8.08
C GLN A 61 16.76 -15.94 -9.34
N PHE A 62 16.97 -14.68 -9.67
CA PHE A 62 17.68 -14.29 -10.88
C PHE A 62 18.80 -13.32 -10.55
N THR A 63 19.97 -13.57 -11.14
CA THR A 63 20.98 -12.52 -11.31
C THR A 63 20.56 -11.68 -12.51
N VAL A 64 20.56 -10.37 -12.35
CA VAL A 64 20.23 -9.37 -13.37
C VAL A 64 21.27 -8.26 -13.35
N ALA A 65 21.32 -7.47 -14.41
CA ALA A 65 22.28 -6.38 -14.55
C ALA A 65 22.08 -5.31 -13.49
N ALA A 66 23.20 -4.80 -12.95
CA ALA A 66 23.23 -3.71 -11.96
C ALA A 66 22.43 -2.48 -12.42
N MET A 67 22.57 -2.16 -13.70
CA MET A 67 22.00 -0.98 -14.33
C MET A 67 20.61 -1.22 -14.94
N ALA A 68 20.03 -2.42 -14.78
CA ALA A 68 18.68 -2.70 -15.25
C ALA A 68 17.69 -1.68 -14.64
N THR A 69 16.95 -1.03 -15.53
CA THR A 69 15.93 -0.02 -15.20
C THR A 69 14.53 -0.59 -15.28
N ALA A 70 14.34 -1.70 -15.98
CA ALA A 70 13.10 -2.45 -15.99
C ALA A 70 13.38 -3.96 -16.04
N LEU A 71 12.44 -4.73 -15.50
CA LEU A 71 12.41 -6.19 -15.56
C LEU A 71 11.02 -6.62 -16.03
N ARG A 72 10.95 -7.66 -16.85
CA ARG A 72 9.69 -8.29 -17.27
C ARG A 72 9.78 -9.79 -17.04
N ALA A 73 8.85 -10.33 -16.25
CA ALA A 73 8.76 -11.74 -15.98
C ALA A 73 7.60 -12.33 -16.78
N GLU A 74 7.89 -13.42 -17.48
CA GLU A 74 6.93 -14.19 -18.24
C GLU A 74 6.84 -15.59 -17.63
N GLY A 75 5.69 -15.90 -17.04
CA GLY A 75 5.39 -17.22 -16.48
C GLY A 75 4.97 -18.17 -17.59
N LEU A 76 5.62 -19.32 -17.67
CA LEU A 76 5.46 -20.31 -18.73
C LEU A 76 4.80 -21.59 -18.22
N ILE A 77 3.81 -22.10 -18.94
CA ILE A 77 3.24 -23.45 -18.75
C ILE A 77 3.21 -24.13 -20.13
N GLY A 78 3.83 -25.30 -20.25
CA GLY A 78 3.98 -25.99 -21.53
C GLY A 78 4.70 -25.14 -22.59
N GLY A 79 5.64 -24.28 -22.16
CA GLY A 79 6.37 -23.36 -23.02
C GLY A 79 5.62 -22.09 -23.46
N ASN A 80 4.33 -21.96 -23.13
CA ASN A 80 3.53 -20.78 -23.49
C ASN A 80 3.52 -19.74 -22.38
N THR A 81 3.62 -18.46 -22.73
CA THR A 81 3.46 -17.35 -21.78
C THR A 81 2.01 -17.23 -21.34
N ILE A 82 1.74 -17.52 -20.06
CA ILE A 82 0.39 -17.47 -19.47
C ILE A 82 0.23 -16.35 -18.44
N ALA A 83 1.32 -15.72 -18.02
CA ALA A 83 1.30 -14.59 -17.09
C ALA A 83 2.48 -13.66 -17.35
N THR A 84 2.27 -12.36 -17.20
CA THR A 84 3.32 -11.35 -17.30
C THR A 84 3.29 -10.41 -16.11
N ASN A 85 4.45 -9.88 -15.72
CA ASN A 85 4.58 -8.78 -14.78
C ASN A 85 5.76 -7.92 -15.18
N GLU A 86 5.69 -6.63 -14.89
CA GLU A 86 6.80 -5.71 -15.06
C GLU A 86 7.15 -5.03 -13.75
N TRP A 87 8.45 -4.85 -13.53
CA TRP A 87 9.00 -3.98 -12.52
C TRP A 87 9.79 -2.87 -13.22
N ARG A 88 9.70 -1.64 -12.71
CA ARG A 88 10.46 -0.49 -13.21
C ARG A 88 11.12 0.21 -12.03
N ARG A 89 12.36 0.65 -12.23
CA ARG A 89 13.06 1.51 -11.29
C ARG A 89 12.33 2.85 -11.22
N TYR A 90 11.91 3.22 -10.01
CA TYR A 90 11.23 4.48 -9.79
C TYR A 90 12.19 5.67 -9.88
N GLY A 91 11.68 6.79 -10.39
CA GLY A 91 12.36 8.09 -10.39
C GLY A 91 12.07 8.93 -9.15
N THR A 92 12.26 10.24 -9.28
CA THR A 92 11.90 11.21 -8.24
C THR A 92 10.38 11.30 -8.08
N PRO A 93 9.83 11.34 -6.85
CA PRO A 93 8.40 11.47 -6.64
C PRO A 93 7.92 12.87 -7.03
N VAL A 94 6.86 12.95 -7.83
CA VAL A 94 6.30 14.22 -8.36
C VAL A 94 4.81 14.38 -8.11
N ALA A 95 4.09 13.30 -7.81
CA ALA A 95 2.65 13.32 -7.62
C ALA A 95 2.19 12.31 -6.58
N LEU A 96 1.00 12.55 -6.05
CA LEU A 96 0.20 11.53 -5.37
C LEU A 96 -0.74 10.88 -6.39
N GLN A 97 -1.11 9.64 -6.13
CA GLN A 97 -2.22 8.93 -6.77
C GLN A 97 -3.14 8.40 -5.66
N LEU A 98 -4.45 8.52 -5.86
CA LEU A 98 -5.45 7.94 -4.97
C LEU A 98 -6.21 6.81 -5.65
N GLU A 99 -6.45 5.75 -4.90
CA GLU A 99 -7.30 4.63 -5.28
C GLU A 99 -8.29 4.35 -4.15
N ALA A 100 -9.56 4.16 -4.47
CA ALA A 100 -10.55 3.61 -3.55
C ALA A 100 -10.69 2.12 -3.86
N ASP A 101 -10.41 1.27 -2.88
CA ASP A 101 -10.56 -0.19 -3.04
C ASP A 101 -12.01 -0.60 -3.41
N ARG A 102 -12.97 0.18 -2.91
CA ARG A 102 -14.40 0.07 -3.15
C ARG A 102 -14.91 1.46 -3.56
N PRO A 103 -15.02 1.72 -4.88
CA PRO A 103 -15.51 3.01 -5.36
C PRO A 103 -17.01 3.22 -5.12
N VAL A 104 -17.73 2.17 -4.69
CA VAL A 104 -19.15 2.23 -4.32
C VAL A 104 -19.36 1.51 -2.99
N ILE A 105 -19.97 2.20 -2.02
CA ILE A 105 -20.28 1.67 -0.69
C ILE A 105 -21.72 2.01 -0.29
N THR A 106 -22.25 1.37 0.74
CA THR A 106 -23.61 1.59 1.24
C THR A 106 -23.66 2.79 2.18
N ALA A 107 -24.68 3.65 2.05
CA ALA A 107 -24.94 4.77 2.93
C ALA A 107 -25.63 4.34 4.24
N ASP A 108 -25.02 3.43 4.98
CA ASP A 108 -25.53 2.90 6.26
C ASP A 108 -24.81 3.49 7.49
N GLY A 109 -23.93 4.47 7.30
CA GLY A 109 -23.17 5.10 8.39
C GLY A 109 -22.04 4.25 8.98
N ALA A 110 -21.83 3.03 8.46
CA ALA A 110 -20.87 2.06 8.96
C ALA A 110 -19.92 1.56 7.87
N ASP A 111 -20.37 1.51 6.61
CA ASP A 111 -19.62 1.00 5.47
C ASP A 111 -18.38 1.86 5.18
N LEU A 112 -17.31 1.20 4.76
CA LEU A 112 -15.98 1.78 4.60
C LEU A 112 -15.41 1.49 3.22
N SER A 113 -14.72 2.48 2.66
CA SER A 113 -13.72 2.27 1.61
C SER A 113 -12.33 2.67 2.12
N ARG A 114 -11.33 1.88 1.78
CA ARG A 114 -9.92 2.20 1.98
C ARG A 114 -9.47 3.10 0.84
N ILE A 115 -9.06 4.31 1.20
CA ILE A 115 -8.43 5.25 0.28
C ILE A 115 -6.93 5.06 0.38
N ILE A 116 -6.35 4.47 -0.65
CA ILE A 116 -4.92 4.19 -0.77
C ILE A 116 -4.27 5.38 -1.46
N VAL A 117 -3.29 6.00 -0.80
CA VAL A 117 -2.42 7.01 -1.41
C VAL A 117 -1.08 6.39 -1.76
N THR A 118 -0.59 6.68 -2.96
CA THR A 118 0.74 6.27 -3.44
C THR A 118 1.48 7.49 -3.99
N ALA A 119 2.72 7.71 -3.56
CA ALA A 119 3.61 8.66 -4.22
C ALA A 119 4.18 8.03 -5.51
N VAL A 120 4.12 8.77 -6.61
CA VAL A 120 4.53 8.30 -7.92
C VAL A 120 5.49 9.27 -8.61
N ASP A 121 6.34 8.74 -9.48
CA ASP A 121 7.22 9.52 -10.35
C ASP A 121 6.48 10.07 -11.60
N THR A 122 7.23 10.68 -12.53
CA THR A 122 6.68 11.25 -13.77
C THR A 122 6.02 10.22 -14.69
N ASN A 123 6.40 8.95 -14.57
CA ASN A 123 5.86 7.83 -15.35
C ASN A 123 4.72 7.11 -14.63
N GLY A 124 4.34 7.55 -13.42
CA GLY A 124 3.35 6.88 -12.59
C GLY A 124 3.91 5.69 -11.81
N THR A 125 5.24 5.48 -11.78
CA THR A 125 5.86 4.39 -11.02
C THR A 125 5.79 4.71 -9.52
N PRO A 126 5.32 3.79 -8.66
CA PRO A 126 5.36 3.96 -7.22
C PRO A 126 6.79 4.19 -6.70
N VAL A 127 6.97 5.21 -5.88
CA VAL A 127 8.27 5.60 -5.30
C VAL A 127 8.35 5.11 -3.86
N ASP A 128 8.88 3.90 -3.67
CA ASP A 128 8.83 3.21 -2.38
C ASP A 128 9.65 3.90 -1.28
N ASN A 129 10.67 4.70 -1.60
CA ASN A 129 11.42 5.44 -0.58
C ASN A 129 10.78 6.79 -0.20
N CYS A 130 9.65 7.17 -0.79
CA CYS A 130 8.98 8.42 -0.47
C CYS A 130 8.36 8.38 0.93
N SER A 131 8.63 9.41 1.72
CA SER A 131 8.17 9.54 3.11
C SER A 131 7.56 10.92 3.40
N SER A 132 6.99 11.56 2.38
CA SER A 132 6.30 12.85 2.52
C SER A 132 5.12 12.77 3.49
N THR A 133 4.81 13.89 4.15
CA THR A 133 3.57 14.03 4.91
C THR A 133 2.42 14.36 3.96
N VAL A 134 1.28 13.68 4.13
CA VAL A 134 0.07 13.84 3.34
C VAL A 134 -1.07 14.28 4.25
N THR A 135 -1.82 15.28 3.81
CA THR A 135 -3.06 15.73 4.45
C THR A 135 -4.24 15.36 3.56
N PHE A 136 -5.26 14.75 4.16
CA PHE A 136 -6.51 14.38 3.48
C PHE A 136 -7.63 15.36 3.82
N SER A 137 -8.49 15.63 2.83
CA SER A 137 -9.76 16.33 3.01
C SER A 137 -10.88 15.57 2.31
N ILE A 138 -12.12 15.79 2.77
CA ILE A 138 -13.32 15.17 2.20
C ILE A 138 -14.36 16.26 1.91
N ASP A 139 -14.90 16.23 0.70
CA ASP A 139 -16.10 16.98 0.31
C ASP A 139 -17.26 15.99 0.11
N GLY A 140 -18.41 16.23 0.75
CA GLY A 140 -19.57 15.33 0.70
C GLY A 140 -19.92 14.73 2.06
N LEU A 141 -20.91 13.84 2.07
CA LEU A 141 -21.44 13.24 3.31
C LEU A 141 -20.68 11.98 3.70
N GLY A 142 -20.01 12.03 4.84
CA GLY A 142 -19.23 10.93 5.40
C GLY A 142 -18.13 11.48 6.30
N GLN A 143 -17.20 10.60 6.68
CA GLN A 143 -16.05 11.00 7.49
C GLN A 143 -14.78 10.23 7.13
N LEU A 144 -13.63 10.84 7.42
CA LEU A 144 -12.32 10.20 7.31
C LEU A 144 -11.88 9.67 8.67
N ILE A 145 -11.45 8.41 8.72
CA ILE A 145 -10.94 7.74 9.92
C ILE A 145 -9.48 7.34 9.69
N GLY A 146 -8.60 7.86 10.53
CA GLY A 146 -7.16 7.59 10.49
C GLY A 146 -6.33 8.78 10.99
N GLU A 147 -5.03 8.57 11.08
CA GLU A 147 -4.08 9.66 11.31
C GLU A 147 -4.14 10.64 10.13
N ASN A 148 -4.33 11.93 10.42
CA ASN A 148 -4.40 12.98 9.40
C ASN A 148 -3.97 14.32 10.02
N PRO A 149 -2.86 14.93 9.57
CA PRO A 149 -1.96 14.48 8.50
C PRO A 149 -1.15 13.23 8.87
N VAL A 150 -0.67 12.48 7.87
CA VAL A 150 0.09 11.22 8.06
C VAL A 150 1.33 11.15 7.16
N LYS A 151 2.40 10.52 7.64
CA LYS A 151 3.63 10.29 6.87
C LYS A 151 3.53 9.01 6.03
N LEU A 152 3.89 9.08 4.75
CA LEU A 152 3.97 7.90 3.88
C LEU A 152 5.01 6.90 4.42
N ARG A 153 4.69 5.60 4.27
CA ARG A 153 5.60 4.49 4.57
C ARG A 153 5.71 3.61 3.33
N ALA A 154 6.94 3.31 2.92
CA ALA A 154 7.18 2.64 1.64
C ALA A 154 6.46 3.34 0.46
N GLY A 155 6.43 4.68 0.44
CA GLY A 155 5.74 5.48 -0.58
C GLY A 155 4.21 5.46 -0.52
N ARG A 156 3.59 4.78 0.44
CA ARG A 156 2.14 4.57 0.49
C ARG A 156 1.54 4.83 1.87
N MET A 157 0.23 5.02 1.92
CA MET A 157 -0.57 5.01 3.16
C MET A 157 -2.04 4.77 2.85
N ILE A 158 -2.84 4.54 3.89
CA ILE A 158 -4.28 4.32 3.80
C ILE A 158 -4.98 5.24 4.80
N ILE A 159 -6.09 5.85 4.39
CA ILE A 159 -7.11 6.42 5.26
C ILE A 159 -8.45 5.77 4.95
N LEU A 160 -9.32 5.62 5.95
CA LEU A 160 -10.65 5.04 5.73
C LEU A 160 -11.65 6.15 5.45
N ALA A 161 -12.47 6.00 4.41
CA ALA A 161 -13.64 6.83 4.14
C ALA A 161 -14.90 6.06 4.57
N GLN A 162 -15.60 6.59 5.57
CA GLN A 162 -16.84 6.02 6.09
C GLN A 162 -18.05 6.74 5.49
N SER A 163 -19.05 5.95 5.09
CA SER A 163 -20.31 6.49 4.58
C SER A 163 -21.11 7.23 5.66
N ALA A 164 -21.97 8.15 5.22
CA ALA A 164 -23.06 8.66 6.04
C ALA A 164 -24.34 7.83 5.82
N PHE A 165 -25.47 8.27 6.39
CA PHE A 165 -26.77 7.63 6.22
C PHE A 165 -27.56 8.08 4.98
N VAL A 166 -26.99 8.99 4.18
CA VAL A 166 -27.63 9.58 3.01
C VAL A 166 -26.80 9.24 1.76
N PRO A 167 -27.42 8.61 0.74
CA PRO A 167 -26.76 8.34 -0.53
C PRO A 167 -26.27 9.61 -1.23
N GLY A 168 -25.17 9.49 -1.98
CA GLY A 168 -24.52 10.61 -2.62
C GLY A 168 -23.12 10.26 -3.11
N GLN A 169 -22.21 11.21 -2.96
CA GLN A 169 -20.81 11.08 -3.34
C GLN A 169 -19.92 11.77 -2.31
N MET A 170 -18.79 11.13 -2.02
CA MET A 170 -17.68 11.70 -1.26
C MET A 170 -16.49 11.88 -2.19
N LYS A 171 -15.94 13.08 -2.25
CA LYS A 171 -14.68 13.37 -2.95
C LYS A 171 -13.58 13.51 -1.92
N ILE A 172 -12.61 12.61 -1.96
CA ILE A 172 -11.44 12.63 -1.08
C ILE A 172 -10.28 13.25 -1.84
N THR A 173 -9.62 14.24 -1.25
CA THR A 173 -8.41 14.87 -1.81
C THR A 173 -7.22 14.62 -0.89
N ALA A 174 -6.06 14.30 -1.45
CA ALA A 174 -4.78 14.19 -0.75
C ALA A 174 -3.82 15.28 -1.24
N ARG A 175 -3.17 15.97 -0.31
CA ARG A 175 -2.19 17.03 -0.59
C ARG A 175 -0.88 16.79 0.16
N SER A 176 0.22 17.23 -0.43
CA SER A 176 1.55 17.28 0.18
C SER A 176 2.30 18.50 -0.36
N GLU A 177 3.27 19.04 0.38
CA GLU A 177 3.94 20.30 0.03
C GLU A 177 4.61 20.30 -1.35
N ARG A 178 5.18 19.17 -1.77
CA ARG A 178 6.02 19.07 -2.99
C ARG A 178 5.52 18.07 -4.02
N LEU A 179 4.37 17.46 -3.78
CA LEU A 179 3.77 16.48 -4.71
C LEU A 179 2.47 17.04 -5.24
N ARG A 180 2.25 16.89 -6.55
CA ARG A 180 0.95 17.22 -7.15
C ARG A 180 -0.16 16.46 -6.41
N PRO A 181 -1.25 17.14 -6.02
CA PRO A 181 -2.34 16.52 -5.27
C PRO A 181 -3.12 15.54 -6.14
N ALA A 182 -3.87 14.66 -5.49
CA ALA A 182 -4.78 13.73 -6.15
C ALA A 182 -6.14 13.69 -5.47
N GLU A 183 -7.15 13.30 -6.22
CA GLU A 183 -8.52 13.13 -5.75
C GLU A 183 -9.11 11.80 -6.21
N VAL A 184 -10.04 11.26 -5.42
CA VAL A 184 -10.83 10.08 -5.77
C VAL A 184 -12.27 10.27 -5.28
N ASN A 185 -13.21 9.74 -6.05
CA ASN A 185 -14.63 9.78 -5.71
C ASN A 185 -15.10 8.40 -5.22
N VAL A 186 -15.85 8.39 -4.13
CA VAL A 186 -16.57 7.22 -3.62
C VAL A 186 -18.07 7.52 -3.67
N LYS A 187 -18.81 6.69 -4.40
CA LYS A 187 -20.28 6.79 -4.47
C LYS A 187 -20.89 6.06 -3.27
N THR A 188 -21.90 6.64 -2.63
CA THR A 188 -22.68 5.99 -1.59
C THR A 188 -24.09 5.68 -2.12
N THR A 189 -24.55 4.45 -1.95
CA THR A 189 -25.88 4.00 -2.42
C THR A 189 -26.85 3.80 -1.26
N ALA A 190 -28.15 3.82 -1.56
CA ALA A 190 -29.18 3.54 -0.57
C ALA A 190 -28.97 2.19 0.11
N VAL A 191 -29.32 2.13 1.39
CA VAL A 191 -29.34 0.89 2.16
C VAL A 191 -30.38 -0.05 1.54
N PRO A 192 -30.09 -1.35 1.37
CA PRO A 192 -31.06 -2.31 0.88
C PRO A 192 -32.35 -2.34 1.71
N PRO A 193 -33.51 -2.61 1.09
CA PRO A 193 -34.75 -2.81 1.84
C PRO A 193 -34.61 -3.92 2.89
N GLY A 194 -35.18 -3.71 4.08
CA GLY A 194 -35.17 -4.69 5.16
C GLY A 194 -33.92 -4.70 6.04
N THR A 195 -32.95 -3.80 5.80
CA THR A 195 -31.84 -3.58 6.73
C THR A 195 -32.33 -2.90 8.01
N ASP A 196 -31.98 -3.45 9.17
CA ASP A 196 -32.24 -2.84 10.47
C ASP A 196 -31.31 -1.64 10.67
N LEU A 197 -31.88 -0.44 10.61
CA LEU A 197 -31.18 0.81 10.82
C LEU A 197 -31.70 1.48 12.10
N PRO A 198 -30.85 2.22 12.84
CA PRO A 198 -31.32 3.03 13.94
C PRO A 198 -32.47 3.94 13.50
N LYS A 199 -33.47 4.13 14.37
CA LYS A 199 -34.70 4.87 14.00
C LYS A 199 -34.45 6.38 13.84
N ASP A 200 -33.44 6.92 14.51
CA ASP A 200 -33.12 8.35 14.56
C ASP A 200 -31.76 8.66 13.92
N LEU A 201 -31.66 8.45 12.61
CA LEU A 201 -30.44 8.73 11.85
C LEU A 201 -30.26 10.22 11.59
N ARG A 202 -29.10 10.75 11.97
CA ARG A 202 -28.73 12.12 11.59
C ARG A 202 -28.41 12.15 10.10
N ALA A 203 -28.91 13.16 9.40
CA ALA A 203 -28.60 13.40 7.98
C ALA A 203 -27.10 13.65 7.73
N THR A 204 -26.38 14.10 8.76
CA THR A 204 -24.93 14.34 8.75
C THR A 204 -24.29 13.63 9.94
N GLN A 205 -23.22 12.85 9.69
CA GLN A 205 -22.33 12.43 10.76
C GLN A 205 -21.39 13.61 11.09
N PRO A 206 -21.25 14.02 12.36
CA PRO A 206 -20.32 15.08 12.72
C PRO A 206 -18.88 14.58 12.60
N THR A 207 -17.99 15.31 11.92
CA THR A 207 -16.53 15.08 12.04
C THR A 207 -15.81 16.36 12.47
N PRO A 208 -14.79 16.32 13.35
CA PRO A 208 -14.36 15.22 14.22
C PRO A 208 -14.77 15.44 15.68
N ARG A 209 -15.03 14.34 16.41
CA ARG A 209 -14.70 14.33 17.85
C ARG A 209 -13.18 14.41 17.96
N ARG A 210 -12.68 15.51 18.50
CA ARG A 210 -11.33 15.58 19.04
C ARG A 210 -11.21 14.48 20.09
N ILE A 211 -10.35 13.49 19.87
CA ILE A 211 -9.93 12.61 20.95
C ILE A 211 -9.03 13.47 21.84
N GLU A 212 -9.60 14.10 22.87
CA GLU A 212 -8.78 14.62 23.95
C GLU A 212 -8.20 13.41 24.69
N LEU A 213 -6.91 13.16 24.48
CA LEU A 213 -6.14 12.32 25.39
C LEU A 213 -6.23 12.98 26.77
N SER A 214 -7.14 12.51 27.61
CA SER A 214 -7.22 12.94 29.00
C SER A 214 -5.89 12.60 29.66
N SER A 215 -5.08 13.61 29.95
CA SER A 215 -3.85 13.50 30.71
C SER A 215 -4.18 13.21 32.19
N HIS A 216 -4.68 12.01 32.46
CA HIS A 216 -4.75 11.45 33.80
C HIS A 216 -3.53 10.57 34.03
N LEU A 217 -2.34 11.19 34.10
CA LEU A 217 -1.11 10.61 34.66
C LEU A 217 -0.04 11.72 34.80
N ALA A 218 -0.39 12.81 35.48
CA ALA A 218 0.58 13.80 35.97
C ALA A 218 -0.03 14.69 37.06
N LYS A 219 -0.50 14.09 38.17
CA LYS A 219 -0.70 14.82 39.43
C LYS A 219 -0.21 14.00 40.60
N GLY A 220 1.05 14.28 40.95
CA GLY A 220 1.49 14.53 42.32
C GLY A 220 1.44 13.38 43.33
N GLU A 221 2.61 12.82 43.62
CA GLU A 221 3.03 12.61 45.00
C GLU A 221 4.46 13.13 45.17
N GLY A 222 4.58 14.45 45.39
CA GLY A 222 5.73 15.02 46.06
C GLY A 222 5.54 14.85 47.57
N ARG A 223 6.06 13.78 48.15
CA ARG A 223 6.27 13.68 49.60
C ARG A 223 7.74 13.96 49.89
N SER A 224 7.97 15.18 50.35
CA SER A 224 9.19 15.62 51.03
C SER A 224 9.35 14.82 52.32
N ALA A 225 10.40 14.01 52.42
CA ALA A 225 10.92 13.51 53.70
C ALA A 225 12.23 14.26 53.99
N ALA A 226 12.14 15.21 54.90
CA ALA A 226 13.31 15.80 55.55
C ALA A 226 13.91 14.75 56.50
N ILE A 227 15.20 14.44 56.35
CA ILE A 227 16.00 13.75 57.36
C ILE A 227 17.20 14.66 57.65
N GLN A 228 17.21 15.16 58.88
CA GLN A 228 18.29 15.93 59.48
C GLN A 228 19.25 14.93 60.17
N LYS A 229 20.53 14.99 59.81
CA LYS A 229 21.65 14.36 60.55
C LYS A 229 21.77 15.01 61.95
N PRO A 230 22.36 14.35 62.97
CA PRO A 230 23.61 13.57 62.94
C PRO A 230 23.46 12.05 62.85
#